data_AF-A0A662WGW0-F1
#
_entry.id   AF-A0A662WGW0-F1
#
_cell.length_a   1.000
_cell.length_b   1.000
_cell.length_c   1.000
_cell.angle_alpha   90.00
_cell.angle_beta   90.00
_cell.angle_gamma   90.00
#
_symmetry.space_group_name_H-M   'P 1'
#
loop_
_entity.id
_entity.type
_entity.pdbx_description
1 polymer ?
#
loop_
_entity_poly.entity_id
_entity_poly.type
_entity_poly.pdbx_seq_one_letter_code
_entity_poly.pdbx_strand_id
1 'polypeptide(L)'
;NTAQYMKEADLDGAVVVTTPQEVALSDVRKELNFCRKTNINVLGVVENMSGVQRRLEDVKFVGADGDDQTAAFMKLLQEKAPELLQHSVQMEVFPAANGGGEAMAKKFNVPFLGRLPLDEKMTGACEEGVSFLEEYPDSVAAPAFSKIVQV
;
A
#
# COMPACT_ATOMS: atom_id res chain seq x y z
N ASN A 1 15.66 -4.84 29.69
CA ASN A 1 14.73 -5.50 28.75
C ASN A 1 13.84 -4.42 28.17
N THR A 2 13.98 -4.11 26.88
CA THR A 2 13.39 -2.94 26.21
C THR A 2 11.86 -2.89 26.30
N ALA A 3 11.21 -4.06 26.36
CA ALA A 3 9.76 -4.19 26.50
C ALA A 3 9.21 -3.66 27.85
N GLN A 4 10.05 -3.53 28.87
CA GLN A 4 9.64 -3.00 30.18
C GLN A 4 9.50 -1.48 30.13
N TYR A 5 10.40 -0.78 29.43
CA TYR A 5 10.31 0.68 29.24
C TYR A 5 9.09 1.08 28.40
N MET A 6 8.65 0.23 27.46
CA MET A 6 7.43 0.48 26.68
C MET A 6 6.14 0.41 27.51
N LYS A 7 6.14 -0.28 28.66
CA LYS A 7 5.01 -0.26 29.59
C LYS A 7 4.96 1.00 30.44
N GLU A 8 6.10 1.65 30.63
CA GLU A 8 6.23 2.91 31.36
C GLU A 8 5.94 4.12 30.46
N ALA A 9 6.12 3.94 29.14
CA ALA A 9 5.62 4.88 28.15
C ALA A 9 4.10 4.74 28.02
N ASP A 10 3.37 5.84 28.21
CA ASP A 10 1.92 5.93 28.02
C ASP A 10 1.60 5.93 26.52
N LEU A 11 1.66 4.74 25.91
CA LEU A 11 1.47 4.54 24.47
C LEU A 11 -0.02 4.37 24.15
N ASP A 12 -0.54 5.17 23.22
CA ASP A 12 -1.91 5.02 22.70
C ASP A 12 -2.12 3.68 21.95
N GLY A 13 -1.05 3.17 21.32
CA GLY A 13 -1.05 1.89 20.64
C GLY A 13 0.07 1.73 19.61
N ALA A 14 -0.08 0.74 18.74
CA ALA A 14 0.83 0.42 17.65
C ALA A 14 0.10 0.26 16.32
N VAL A 15 0.67 0.85 15.27
CA VAL A 15 0.33 0.55 13.88
C VAL A 15 1.37 -0.41 13.35
N VAL A 16 0.93 -1.55 12.79
CA VAL A 16 1.84 -2.56 12.22
C VAL A 16 1.83 -2.44 10.72
N VAL A 17 2.99 -2.14 10.13
CA VAL A 17 3.16 -2.06 8.68
C VAL A 17 3.77 -3.36 8.17
N THR A 18 3.21 -3.90 7.09
CA THR A 18 3.70 -5.12 6.42
C THR A 18 3.80 -4.92 4.92
N THR A 19 4.37 -5.89 4.22
CA THR A 19 4.25 -6.05 2.77
C THR A 19 3.64 -7.42 2.45
N PRO A 20 3.12 -7.69 1.23
CA PRO A 20 2.34 -8.90 0.93
C PRO A 20 3.14 -10.22 0.95
N GLN A 21 4.46 -10.15 0.96
CA GLN A 21 5.36 -11.30 0.86
C GLN A 21 5.37 -12.13 2.16
N GLU A 22 5.48 -13.45 2.03
CA GLU A 22 5.40 -14.39 3.15
C GLU A 22 6.44 -14.11 4.27
N VAL A 23 7.65 -13.68 3.90
CA VAL A 23 8.71 -13.36 4.86
C VAL A 23 8.26 -12.23 5.81
N ALA A 24 7.68 -11.15 5.26
CA ALA A 24 7.17 -10.04 6.06
C ALA A 24 6.01 -10.47 6.96
N LEU A 25 5.09 -11.30 6.45
CA LEU A 25 3.97 -11.83 7.23
C LEU A 25 4.42 -12.70 8.42
N SER A 26 5.57 -13.37 8.30
CA SER A 26 6.15 -14.15 9.39
C SER A 26 6.62 -13.27 10.55
N ASP A 27 7.12 -12.07 10.26
CA ASP A 27 7.57 -11.11 11.26
C ASP A 27 6.39 -10.35 11.87
N VAL A 28 5.41 -9.91 11.08
CA VAL A 28 4.16 -9.34 11.59
C VAL A 28 3.46 -10.24 12.59
N ARG A 29 3.46 -11.56 12.34
CA ARG A 29 2.91 -12.52 13.29
C ARG A 29 3.63 -12.47 14.63
N LYS A 30 4.95 -12.31 14.64
CA LYS A 30 5.73 -12.18 15.88
C LYS A 30 5.38 -10.86 16.58
N GLU A 31 5.25 -9.78 15.83
CA GLU A 31 4.94 -8.46 16.41
C GLU A 31 3.52 -8.34 16.97
N LEU A 32 2.53 -8.92 16.31
CA LEU A 32 1.17 -8.99 16.86
C LEU A 32 1.13 -9.84 18.13
N ASN A 33 1.91 -10.93 18.19
CA ASN A 33 2.05 -11.72 19.42
C ASN A 33 2.79 -10.94 20.52
N PHE A 34 3.80 -10.14 20.17
CA PHE A 34 4.49 -9.27 21.11
C PHE A 34 3.53 -8.26 21.71
N CYS A 35 2.79 -7.49 20.89
CA CYS A 35 1.82 -6.50 21.34
C CYS A 35 0.78 -7.12 22.30
N ARG A 36 0.27 -8.32 21.96
CA ARG A 36 -0.65 -9.05 22.83
C ARG A 36 -0.03 -9.45 24.18
N LYS A 37 1.24 -9.85 24.20
CA LYS A 37 1.95 -10.24 25.45
C LYS A 37 2.32 -9.03 26.30
N THR A 38 2.58 -7.88 25.68
CA THR A 38 2.97 -6.65 26.36
C THR A 38 1.77 -5.77 26.74
N ASN A 39 0.57 -6.14 26.29
CA ASN A 39 -0.67 -5.36 26.46
C ASN A 39 -0.63 -4.01 25.72
N ILE A 40 0.04 -3.97 24.56
CA ILE A 40 0.01 -2.82 23.66
C ILE A 40 -1.21 -2.98 22.73
N ASN A 41 -2.06 -1.96 22.68
CA ASN A 41 -3.20 -1.91 21.79
C ASN A 41 -2.72 -1.82 20.33
N VAL A 42 -3.16 -2.72 19.46
CA VAL A 42 -2.84 -2.64 18.02
C VAL A 42 -3.95 -1.85 17.35
N LEU A 43 -3.63 -0.61 16.96
CA LEU A 43 -4.56 0.30 16.27
C LEU A 43 -4.95 -0.23 14.89
N GLY A 44 -4.03 -0.94 14.24
CA GLY A 44 -4.34 -1.74 13.06
C GLY A 44 -3.12 -2.14 12.25
N VAL A 45 -3.38 -2.87 11.17
CA VAL A 45 -2.39 -3.33 10.21
C VAL A 45 -2.54 -2.58 8.90
N VAL A 46 -1.42 -2.06 8.38
CA VAL A 46 -1.31 -1.47 7.03
C VAL A 46 -0.46 -2.39 6.17
N GLU A 47 -0.96 -2.76 5.00
CA GLU A 47 -0.16 -3.49 4.01
C GLU A 47 0.39 -2.50 2.98
N ASN A 48 1.68 -2.24 3.02
CA ASN A 48 2.41 -1.40 2.09
C ASN A 48 2.86 -2.21 0.86
N MET A 49 3.24 -1.50 -0.20
CA MET A 49 3.77 -2.05 -1.46
C MET A 49 2.82 -3.06 -2.12
N SER A 50 1.51 -2.83 -2.00
CA SER A 50 0.47 -3.69 -2.56
C SER A 50 0.26 -3.42 -4.06
N GLY A 51 1.22 -3.86 -4.87
CA GLY A 51 1.19 -3.66 -6.31
C GLY A 51 1.58 -2.24 -6.74
N VAL A 52 1.50 -1.98 -8.04
CA VAL A 52 1.77 -0.68 -8.66
C VAL A 52 0.48 -0.20 -9.31
N GLN A 53 0.12 1.05 -9.01
CA GLN A 53 -1.00 1.73 -9.66
C GLN A 53 -0.46 2.86 -10.54
N ARG A 54 -0.98 2.98 -11.75
CA ARG A 54 -0.65 4.06 -12.70
C ARG A 54 -1.89 4.44 -13.50
N ARG A 55 -1.97 5.68 -13.98
CA ARG A 55 -3.03 6.06 -14.92
C ARG A 55 -2.85 5.27 -16.21
N LEU A 56 -3.95 4.92 -16.89
CA LEU A 56 -3.87 4.18 -18.15
C LEU A 56 -2.99 4.89 -19.19
N GLU A 57 -3.01 6.22 -19.20
CA GLU A 57 -2.20 7.08 -20.07
C GLU A 57 -0.69 7.01 -19.82
N ASP A 58 -0.27 6.63 -18.61
CA ASP A 58 1.14 6.53 -18.21
C ASP A 58 1.72 5.13 -18.45
N VAL A 59 0.92 4.18 -18.93
CA VAL A 59 1.31 2.78 -19.13
C VAL A 59 1.82 2.56 -20.56
N LYS A 60 2.94 1.83 -20.67
CA LYS A 60 3.44 1.36 -21.96
C LYS A 60 2.72 0.10 -22.43
N PHE A 61 2.29 0.11 -23.68
CA PHE A 61 1.70 -1.06 -24.33
C PHE A 61 2.72 -1.66 -25.28
N VAL A 62 3.13 -2.90 -25.01
CA VAL A 62 4.20 -3.59 -25.73
C VAL A 62 3.61 -4.76 -26.53
N GLY A 63 3.97 -4.85 -27.81
CA GLY A 63 3.55 -5.93 -28.70
C GLY A 63 4.20 -7.27 -28.35
N ALA A 64 3.72 -8.35 -28.99
CA ALA A 64 4.30 -9.69 -28.80
C ALA A 64 5.76 -9.81 -29.30
N ASP A 65 6.16 -8.90 -30.19
CA ASP A 65 7.51 -8.70 -30.71
C ASP A 65 8.42 -7.87 -29.78
N GLY A 66 7.86 -7.28 -28.73
CA GLY A 66 8.59 -6.39 -27.81
C GLY A 66 8.58 -4.91 -28.22
N ASP A 67 7.92 -4.55 -29.33
CA ASP A 67 7.88 -3.19 -29.81
C ASP A 67 6.91 -2.32 -29.00
N ASP A 68 7.28 -1.05 -28.79
CA ASP A 68 6.43 -0.06 -28.13
C ASP A 68 5.27 0.34 -29.05
N GLN A 69 4.07 -0.11 -28.71
CA GLN A 69 2.82 0.14 -29.44
C GLN A 69 1.91 1.15 -28.72
N THR A 70 2.44 1.86 -27.72
CA THR A 70 1.67 2.78 -26.86
C THR A 70 0.88 3.79 -27.68
N ALA A 71 1.49 4.43 -28.68
CA ALA A 71 0.80 5.44 -29.50
C ALA A 71 -0.39 4.87 -30.28
N ALA A 72 -0.24 3.69 -30.88
CA ALA A 72 -1.31 3.04 -31.64
C ALA A 72 -2.46 2.59 -30.71
N PHE A 73 -2.11 2.04 -29.55
CA PHE A 73 -3.07 1.59 -28.54
C PHE A 73 -3.86 2.78 -27.96
N MET A 74 -3.17 3.87 -27.59
CA MET A 74 -3.81 5.07 -27.06
C MET A 74 -4.73 5.74 -28.08
N LYS A 75 -4.32 5.80 -29.36
CA LYS A 75 -5.19 6.28 -30.43
C LYS A 75 -6.46 5.42 -30.56
N LEU A 76 -6.31 4.10 -30.53
CA LEU A 76 -7.46 3.18 -30.59
C LEU A 76 -8.41 3.39 -29.40
N LEU A 77 -7.88 3.54 -28.19
CA LEU A 77 -8.67 3.85 -27.00
C LEU A 77 -9.43 5.18 -27.15
N GLN A 78 -8.74 6.24 -27.60
CA GLN A 78 -9.38 7.54 -27.83
C GLN A 78 -10.53 7.45 -28.84
N GLU A 79 -10.37 6.67 -29.91
CA GLU A 79 -11.39 6.52 -30.96
C GLU A 79 -12.55 5.61 -30.58
N LYS A 80 -12.30 4.58 -29.76
CA LYS A 80 -13.27 3.50 -29.52
C LYS A 80 -13.86 3.48 -28.12
N ALA A 81 -13.11 3.94 -27.12
CA ALA A 81 -13.47 3.89 -25.71
C ALA A 81 -12.76 4.98 -24.89
N PRO A 82 -12.97 6.27 -25.22
CA PRO A 82 -12.29 7.39 -24.55
C PRO A 82 -12.57 7.44 -23.03
N GLU A 83 -13.70 6.90 -22.59
CA GLU A 83 -14.06 6.78 -21.18
C GLU A 83 -13.08 5.90 -20.39
N LEU A 84 -12.32 5.02 -21.04
CA LEU A 84 -11.32 4.20 -20.35
C LEU A 84 -10.10 5.01 -19.91
N LEU A 85 -9.82 6.15 -20.55
CA LEU A 85 -8.65 6.98 -20.25
C LEU A 85 -8.67 7.58 -18.83
N GLN A 86 -9.84 7.71 -18.21
CA GLN A 86 -9.96 8.18 -16.82
C GLN A 86 -9.58 7.11 -15.77
N HIS A 87 -9.37 5.86 -16.19
CA HIS A 87 -9.11 4.75 -15.28
C HIS A 87 -7.61 4.59 -15.00
N SER A 88 -7.32 3.97 -13.86
CA SER A 88 -5.98 3.51 -13.50
C SER A 88 -5.85 2.02 -13.74
N VAL A 89 -4.65 1.57 -14.08
CA VAL A 89 -4.27 0.16 -14.10
C VAL A 89 -3.60 -0.17 -12.77
N GLN A 90 -3.98 -1.30 -12.19
CA GLN A 90 -3.32 -1.86 -11.02
C GLN A 90 -2.70 -3.20 -11.40
N MET A 91 -1.41 -3.36 -11.09
CA MET A 91 -0.70 -4.63 -11.24
C MET A 91 -0.24 -5.13 -9.88
N GLU A 92 -0.40 -6.42 -9.64
CA GLU A 92 0.17 -7.07 -8.47
C GLU A 92 1.62 -7.48 -8.78
N VAL A 93 2.57 -6.74 -8.23
CA VAL A 93 4.00 -7.08 -8.35
C VAL A 93 4.36 -8.28 -7.46
N PHE A 94 3.72 -8.37 -6.30
CA PHE A 94 3.90 -9.45 -5.34
C PHE A 94 2.54 -10.00 -4.93
N PRO A 95 2.15 -11.19 -5.41
CA PRO A 95 0.90 -11.83 -5.00
C PRO A 95 0.90 -12.05 -3.49
N ALA A 96 -0.21 -11.73 -2.84
CA ALA A 96 -0.34 -11.86 -1.39
C ALA A 96 -0.34 -13.34 -0.98
N ALA A 97 0.67 -13.77 -0.22
CA ALA A 97 0.69 -15.12 0.33
C ALA A 97 -0.41 -15.25 1.39
N ASN A 98 -1.26 -16.28 1.28
CA ASN A 98 -2.31 -16.58 2.27
C ASN A 98 -3.25 -15.40 2.60
N GLY A 99 -3.51 -14.50 1.64
CA GLY A 99 -4.37 -13.32 1.83
C GLY A 99 -3.69 -12.12 2.49
N GLY A 100 -2.36 -12.15 2.67
CA GLY A 100 -1.57 -10.99 3.06
C GLY A 100 -1.80 -10.47 4.48
N GLY A 101 -1.54 -9.18 4.67
CA GLY A 101 -1.72 -8.46 5.92
C GLY A 101 -3.16 -8.42 6.41
N GLU A 102 -4.13 -8.41 5.48
CA GLU A 102 -5.56 -8.41 5.82
C GLU A 102 -5.99 -9.73 6.48
N ALA A 103 -5.59 -10.87 5.91
CA ALA A 103 -5.84 -12.17 6.51
C ALA A 103 -5.17 -12.31 7.88
N MET A 104 -3.97 -11.74 8.03
CA MET A 104 -3.26 -11.70 9.32
C MET A 104 -4.01 -10.86 10.36
N ALA A 105 -4.44 -9.65 9.98
CA ALA A 105 -5.21 -8.75 10.85
C ALA A 105 -6.48 -9.43 11.36
N LYS A 106 -7.23 -10.07 10.44
CA LYS A 106 -8.42 -10.86 10.76
C LYS A 106 -8.12 -12.00 11.73
N LYS A 107 -7.02 -12.75 11.53
CA LYS A 107 -6.62 -13.86 12.40
C LYS A 107 -6.31 -13.41 13.84
N PHE A 108 -5.77 -12.21 14.00
CA PHE A 108 -5.44 -11.63 15.31
C PHE A 108 -6.55 -10.77 15.90
N ASN A 109 -7.68 -10.64 15.20
CA ASN A 109 -8.81 -9.78 15.58
C ASN A 109 -8.37 -8.33 15.83
N VAL A 110 -7.53 -7.81 14.92
CA VAL A 110 -7.08 -6.41 14.91
C VAL A 110 -7.57 -5.70 13.64
N PRO A 111 -7.75 -4.36 13.66
CA PRO A 111 -8.21 -3.63 12.49
C PRO A 111 -7.26 -3.77 11.30
N PHE A 112 -7.81 -3.85 10.09
CA PHE A 112 -7.05 -3.69 8.85
C PHE A 112 -7.33 -2.30 8.30
N LEU A 113 -6.31 -1.44 8.31
CA LEU A 113 -6.45 -0.01 7.99
C LEU A 113 -6.46 0.22 6.48
N GLY A 114 -5.76 -0.63 5.73
CA GLY A 114 -5.79 -0.60 4.28
C GLY A 114 -4.51 -1.06 3.62
N ARG A 115 -4.48 -0.83 2.31
CA ARG A 115 -3.39 -1.17 1.39
C ARG A 115 -2.82 0.10 0.78
N LEU A 116 -1.49 0.22 0.75
CA LEU A 116 -0.79 1.30 0.06
C LEU A 116 -0.08 0.73 -1.18
N PRO A 117 -0.42 1.19 -2.39
CA PRO A 117 0.31 0.81 -3.59
C PRO A 117 1.70 1.48 -3.61
N LEU A 118 2.60 0.94 -4.42
CA LEU A 118 3.88 1.59 -4.73
C LEU A 118 3.64 2.89 -5.50
N ASP A 119 4.09 4.00 -4.92
CA ASP A 119 3.97 5.33 -5.50
C ASP A 119 5.28 6.10 -5.33
N GLU A 120 5.82 6.60 -6.44
CA GLU A 120 7.10 7.31 -6.47
C GLU A 120 7.01 8.71 -5.87
N LYS A 121 5.84 9.35 -5.96
CA LYS A 121 5.58 10.67 -5.37
C LYS A 121 5.55 10.57 -3.85
N MET A 122 5.05 9.46 -3.30
CA MET A 122 5.13 9.21 -1.86
C MET A 122 6.59 9.08 -1.37
N THR A 123 7.45 8.39 -2.13
CA THR A 123 8.88 8.34 -1.82
C THR A 123 9.52 9.72 -1.89
N GLY A 124 9.25 10.48 -2.95
CA GLY A 124 9.76 11.86 -3.10
C GLY A 124 9.33 12.78 -1.95
N ALA A 125 8.05 12.73 -1.55
CA ALA A 125 7.55 13.50 -0.42
C ALA A 125 8.32 13.20 0.88
N CYS A 126 8.64 11.92 1.13
CA CYS A 126 9.43 11.49 2.28
C CYS A 126 10.87 12.02 2.24
N GLU A 127 11.52 12.02 1.06
CA GLU A 127 12.89 12.52 0.89
C GLU A 127 12.97 14.05 1.05
N GLU A 128 11.96 14.77 0.58
CA GLU A 128 11.87 16.23 0.66
C GLU A 128 11.32 16.72 2.01
N GLY A 129 10.75 15.82 2.82
CA GLY A 129 10.17 16.16 4.11
C GLY A 129 8.87 16.96 4.00
N VAL A 130 8.12 16.78 2.92
CA VAL A 130 6.85 17.48 2.64
C VAL A 130 5.65 16.57 2.88
N SER A 131 4.48 17.19 3.08
CA SER A 131 3.23 16.45 3.24
C SER A 131 2.79 15.83 1.91
N PHE A 132 2.76 14.51 1.84
CA PHE A 132 2.36 13.77 0.63
C PHE A 132 0.96 14.16 0.13
N LEU A 133 -0.03 14.33 1.03
CA LEU A 133 -1.40 14.66 0.64
C LEU A 133 -1.55 16.11 0.15
N GLU A 134 -0.69 17.01 0.62
CA GLU A 134 -0.72 18.43 0.22
C GLU A 134 0.02 18.63 -1.11
N GLU A 135 1.19 18.00 -1.27
CA GLU A 135 2.02 18.14 -2.47
C GLU A 135 1.49 17.32 -3.64
N TYR A 136 0.94 16.14 -3.38
CA TYR A 136 0.49 15.21 -4.42
C TYR A 136 -0.97 14.74 -4.22
N PRO A 137 -1.95 15.67 -4.17
CA PRO A 137 -3.35 15.32 -3.94
C PRO A 137 -3.94 14.43 -5.04
N ASP A 138 -3.40 14.53 -6.26
CA ASP A 138 -3.83 13.75 -7.43
C ASP A 138 -3.04 12.43 -7.62
N SER A 139 -2.18 12.07 -6.66
CA SER A 139 -1.50 10.77 -6.68
C SER A 139 -2.52 9.63 -6.61
N VAL A 140 -2.23 8.54 -7.31
CA VAL A 140 -3.01 7.30 -7.25
C VAL A 140 -3.06 6.70 -5.84
N ALA A 141 -2.05 6.96 -5.01
CA ALA A 141 -2.00 6.49 -3.63
C ALA A 141 -2.68 7.45 -2.63
N ALA A 142 -2.96 8.70 -3.02
CA ALA A 142 -3.56 9.69 -2.13
C ALA A 142 -4.91 9.26 -1.52
N PRO A 143 -5.85 8.66 -2.26
CA PRO A 143 -7.11 8.17 -1.68
C PRO A 143 -6.91 7.06 -0.64
N ALA A 144 -6.00 6.12 -0.91
CA ALA A 144 -5.69 5.03 0.00
C ALA A 144 -4.99 5.53 1.27
N PHE A 145 -4.03 6.45 1.12
CA PHE A 145 -3.32 7.07 2.22
C PHE A 145 -4.26 7.92 3.09
N SER A 146 -5.11 8.76 2.48
CA SER A 146 -6.10 9.59 3.18
C SER A 146 -7.03 8.74 4.05
N LYS A 147 -7.49 7.58 3.53
CA LYS A 147 -8.31 6.64 4.30
C LYS A 147 -7.57 6.05 5.51
N ILE A 148 -6.28 5.76 5.37
CA ILE A 148 -5.47 5.15 6.43
C ILE A 148 -5.16 6.15 7.56
N VAL A 149 -4.94 7.44 7.24
CA VAL A 149 -4.56 8.45 8.26
C VAL A 149 -5.74 9.04 9.04
N GLN A 150 -6.98 8.66 8.72
CA GLN A 150 -8.20 9.07 9.44
C GLN A 150 -8.51 8.20 10.67
N VAL A 151 -7.59 7.31 11.06
CA VAL A 151 -7.74 6.32 12.15
C VAL A 151 -7.48 6.90 13.53
#